data_AF-A0A8J3EHX7-F1
#
_entry.id   AF-A0A8J3EHX7-F1
#
_cell.length_a   1.000
_cell.length_b   1.000
_cell.length_c   1.000
_cell.angle_alpha   90.00
_cell.angle_beta   90.00
_cell.angle_gamma   90.00
#
_symmetry.space_group_name_H-M   'P 1'
#
loop_
_entity.id
_entity.type
_entity.pdbx_description
1 polymer ?
#
loop_
_entity_poly.entity_id
_entity_poly.type
_entity_poly.pdbx_seq_one_letter_code
_entity_poly.pdbx_strand_id
1 'polypeptide(L)' 'MGQINKKQKDAETIDQNLRRVYEDMLDEQVPDRFLDLIAQLRAQDDEGSSGEPK' A
#
# COMPACT_ATOMS: atom_id res chain seq x y z
N MET A 1 -10.41 -38.78 -7.32
CA MET A 1 -10.46 -37.55 -6.50
C MET A 1 -9.24 -37.45 -5.59
N GLY A 2 -8.23 -36.64 -5.92
CA GLY A 2 -7.06 -36.44 -5.03
C GLY A 2 -6.20 -35.23 -5.40
N GLN A 3 -6.32 -34.78 -6.65
CA GLN A 3 -5.63 -33.60 -7.17
C GLN A 3 -6.33 -32.28 -6.78
N ILE A 4 -7.66 -32.30 -6.56
CA ILE A 4 -8.45 -31.09 -6.22
C ILE A 4 -8.11 -30.61 -4.79
N ASN A 5 -8.04 -31.54 -3.82
CA ASN A 5 -7.67 -31.20 -2.44
C ASN A 5 -6.23 -30.68 -2.29
N LYS A 6 -5.30 -31.09 -3.17
CA LYS A 6 -3.93 -30.54 -3.18
C LYS A 6 -3.93 -29.09 -3.67
N LYS A 7 -4.63 -28.81 -4.78
CA LYS A 7 -4.77 -27.44 -5.29
C LYS A 7 -5.44 -26.49 -4.28
N GLN A 8 -6.41 -26.97 -3.50
CA GLN A 8 -7.03 -26.17 -2.44
C GLN A 8 -6.04 -25.84 -1.32
N LYS A 9 -5.29 -26.83 -0.83
CA LYS A 9 -4.25 -26.60 0.19
C LYS A 9 -3.13 -25.67 -0.29
N ASP A 10 -2.74 -25.79 -1.56
CA ASP A 10 -1.74 -24.93 -2.17
C ASP A 10 -2.25 -23.48 -2.27
N ALA A 11 -3.51 -23.29 -2.69
CA ALA A 11 -4.15 -21.98 -2.72
C ALA A 11 -4.25 -21.34 -1.32
N GLU A 12 -4.72 -22.10 -0.32
CA GLU A 12 -4.80 -21.64 1.07
C GLU A 12 -3.42 -21.22 1.62
N THR A 13 -2.37 -21.94 1.23
CA THR A 13 -0.98 -21.62 1.63
C THR A 13 -0.49 -20.35 0.93
N ILE A 14 -0.80 -20.17 -0.35
CA ILE A 14 -0.46 -18.95 -1.11
C ILE A 14 -1.16 -17.74 -0.48
N ASP A 15 -2.46 -17.83 -0.20
CA ASP A 15 -3.24 -16.77 0.46
C ASP A 15 -2.65 -16.40 1.83
N GLN A 16 -2.27 -17.38 2.64
CA GLN A 16 -1.65 -17.13 3.95
C GLN A 16 -0.31 -16.41 3.83
N ASN A 17 0.54 -16.80 2.87
CA ASN A 17 1.82 -16.14 2.66
C ASN A 17 1.65 -14.71 2.15
N LEU A 18 0.73 -14.47 1.21
CA LEU A 18 0.43 -13.12 0.71
C LEU A 18 -0.07 -12.22 1.85
N ARG A 19 -1.04 -12.69 2.64
CA ARG A 19 -1.57 -11.94 3.79
C ARG A 19 -0.45 -11.53 4.74
N ARG A 20 0.42 -12.48 5.11
CA ARG A 20 1.55 -12.21 6.01
C ARG A 20 2.50 -11.16 5.47
N VAL A 21 2.85 -11.22 4.19
CA VAL A 21 3.74 -10.21 3.56
C VAL A 21 3.08 -8.83 3.58
N TYR A 22 1.79 -8.73 3.27
CA TYR A 22 1.08 -7.46 3.34
C TYR A 22 0.95 -6.92 4.77
N GLU A 23 0.71 -7.78 5.75
CA GLU A 23 0.70 -7.41 7.18
C GLU A 23 2.09 -6.91 7.63
N ASP A 24 3.16 -7.64 7.30
CA ASP A 24 4.54 -7.25 7.60
C ASP A 24 4.91 -5.90 6.93
N MET A 25 4.41 -5.63 5.72
CA MET A 25 4.61 -4.34 5.02
C MET A 25 3.81 -3.19 5.64
N LEU A 26 2.68 -3.47 6.31
CA LEU A 26 1.87 -2.44 6.98
C LEU A 26 2.49 -2.02 8.32
N ASP A 27 3.16 -2.94 9.00
CA ASP A 27 3.92 -2.66 10.23
C ASP A 27 5.24 -1.91 9.94
N GLU A 28 5.72 -1.95 8.70
CA GLU A 28 6.89 -1.19 8.28
C GLU A 28 6.55 0.31 8.18
N GLN A 29 7.36 1.16 8.81
CA GLN A 29 7.16 2.60 8.78
C GLN A 29 7.21 3.10 7.33
N VAL A 30 6.20 3.87 6.91
CA VAL A 30 6.16 4.51 5.59
C VAL A 30 7.47 5.29 5.39
N PRO A 31 8.25 5.01 4.33
CA PRO A 31 9.52 5.69 4.12
C PRO A 31 9.36 7.21 4.06
N ASP A 32 10.29 7.95 4.69
CA ASP A 32 10.26 9.41 4.80
C ASP A 32 10.05 10.11 3.44
N ARG A 33 10.60 9.55 2.35
CA ARG A 33 10.42 10.10 1.00
C ARG A 33 8.96 10.16 0.54
N PHE A 34 8.09 9.24 0.97
CA PHE A 34 6.68 9.31 0.64
C PHE A 34 5.97 10.40 1.43
N LEU A 35 6.34 10.58 2.70
CA LEU A 35 5.82 11.66 3.53
C LEU A 35 6.27 13.02 2.96
N ASP A 36 7.51 13.14 2.51
CA ASP A 36 8.04 14.34 1.83
C ASP A 36 7.27 14.65 0.55
N LEU A 37 6.98 13.63 -0.28
CA LEU A 37 6.20 13.81 -1.50
C LEU A 37 4.75 14.22 -1.20
N ILE A 38 4.12 13.64 -0.18
CA ILE A 38 2.77 14.04 0.26
C ILE A 38 2.79 15.48 0.77
N ALA A 39 3.80 15.87 1.54
CA ALA A 39 3.97 17.25 2.00
C ALA A 39 4.17 18.21 0.83
N GLN A 40 4.98 17.85 -0.16
CA GLN A 40 5.19 18.64 -1.37
C GLN A 40 3.90 18.81 -2.19
N LEU A 41 3.13 17.75 -2.36
CA LEU A 41 1.84 17.79 -3.06
C LEU A 41 0.83 18.68 -2.32
N ARG A 42 0.72 18.56 -1.00
CA ARG A 42 -0.15 19.42 -0.18
C ARG A 42 0.25 20.90 -0.28
N ALA A 43 1.54 21.20 -0.25
CA ALA A 43 2.04 22.56 -0.39
C ALA A 43 1.70 23.16 -1.77
N GLN A 44 1.78 22.36 -2.84
CA GLN A 44 1.37 22.80 -4.17
C GLN A 44 -0.13 23.07 -4.29
N ASP A 45 -0.98 22.26 -3.65
CA ASP A 45 -2.43 22.48 -3.59
C ASP A 45 -2.77 23.79 -2.83
N ASP A 46 -2.05 24.06 -1.73
CA ASP A 46 -2.24 25.25 -0.89
C ASP A 46 -1.75 26.54 -1.59
N GLU A 47 -0.61 26.48 -2.29
CA GLU A 47 -0.12 27.58 -3.14
C GLU A 47 -1.04 27.84 -4.35
N GLY A 48 -1.66 26.79 -4.90
CA GLY A 48 -2.66 26.91 -5.97
C GLY A 48 -3.95 27.62 -5.55
N SER A 49 -4.28 27.61 -4.25
CA SER A 49 -5.48 28.27 -3.71
C SER A 49 -5.24 29.71 -3.24
N SER A 50 -3.98 30.10 -2.98
CA SER A 50 -3.62 31.46 -2.53
C SER A 50 -3.22 32.42 -3.67
N GLY A 51 -3.38 31.99 -4.92
CA GLY A 51 -2.94 32.71 -6.12
C GLY A 51 -4.01 33.45 -6.93
N GLU A 52 -5.23 33.65 -6.41
CA GLU A 52 -6.25 34.45 -7.12
C GLU A 52 -6.51 35.79 -6.42
N PRO A 53 -5.85 36.86 -6.89
CA PRO A 53 -6.51 38.15 -7.02
C PRO A 53 -6.59 38.53 -8.50
N LYS A 54 -7.61 38.03 -9.23
CA LYS A 54 -8.36 38.84 -10.21
C LYS A 54 -9.57 38.13 -10.80
#